data_AF-A0A517E0S4-F1
#
_entry.id   AF-A0A517E0S4-F1
#
_cell.length_a   1.000
_cell.length_b   1.000
_cell.length_c   1.000
_cell.angle_alpha   90.00
_cell.angle_beta   90.00
_cell.angle_gamma   90.00
#
_symmetry.space_group_name_H-M   'P 1'
#
loop_
_entity.id
_entity.type
_entity.pdbx_description
1 polymer ?
#
loop_
_entity_poly.entity_id
_entity_poly.type
_entity_poly.pdbx_seq_one_letter_code
_entity_poly.pdbx_strand_id
1 'polypeptide(L)'
;MNEVVCMSCHNCLPDDLSACPGCGSELILAGDSKNVIDRLQPNCLIHRYEGSDLLEPAVILKETKLNCKVATKLKEYAKPVTIPKAKVYAFDQKILGTIQALRNERSATIHRYDQLIQTHWQNLKLH
;
A
#
# COMPACT_ATOMS: atom_id res chain seq x y z
N MET A 1 18.87 2.61 -0.87
CA MET A 1 18.56 3.98 -0.42
C MET A 1 17.32 3.86 0.43
N ASN A 2 17.43 4.01 1.75
CA ASN A 2 16.24 3.97 2.58
C ASN A 2 15.61 5.35 2.56
N GLU A 3 14.29 5.38 2.48
CA GLU A 3 13.54 6.63 2.48
C GLU A 3 12.87 6.75 3.85
N VAL A 4 12.90 7.95 4.39
CA VAL A 4 12.25 8.30 5.66
C VAL A 4 11.30 9.46 5.44
N VAL A 5 10.30 9.59 6.30
CA VAL A 5 9.36 10.71 6.27
C VAL A 5 9.57 11.55 7.52
N CYS A 6 9.79 12.86 7.35
CA CYS A 6 9.86 13.78 8.48
C CYS A 6 8.49 13.86 9.18
N MET A 7 8.42 13.60 10.48
CA MET A 7 7.15 13.66 11.23
C MET A 7 6.57 15.08 11.31
N SER A 8 7.40 16.11 11.19
CA SER A 8 6.96 17.50 11.29
C SER A 8 6.25 18.01 10.02
N CYS A 9 6.75 17.66 8.84
CA CYS A 9 6.23 18.20 7.57
C CYS A 9 5.82 17.14 6.55
N HIS A 10 5.93 15.85 6.87
CA HIS A 10 5.58 14.70 6.03
C HIS A 10 6.31 14.62 4.67
N ASN A 11 7.42 15.33 4.51
CA ASN A 11 8.28 15.18 3.33
C ASN A 11 9.01 13.84 3.39
N CYS A 12 9.03 13.15 2.25
CA CYS A 12 9.81 11.93 2.07
C CYS A 12 11.22 12.30 1.60
N LEU A 13 12.22 11.80 2.31
CA LEU A 13 13.61 12.20 2.24
C LEU A 13 14.52 10.96 2.22
N PRO A 14 15.74 11.06 1.68
CA PRO A 14 16.79 10.07 1.92
C PRO A 14 17.15 9.99 3.42
N ASP A 15 17.65 8.84 3.87
CA ASP A 15 18.03 8.56 5.26
C ASP A 15 19.42 9.09 5.67
N ASP A 16 20.11 9.81 4.80
CA ASP A 16 21.46 10.35 5.03
C ASP A 16 21.48 11.84 5.42
N LEU A 17 20.31 12.49 5.50
CA LEU A 17 20.19 13.89 5.88
C LEU A 17 20.16 14.08 7.40
N SER A 18 20.89 15.08 7.89
CA SER A 18 20.87 15.49 9.31
C SER A 18 19.72 16.45 9.65
N ALA A 19 19.13 17.11 8.65
CA ALA A 19 18.02 18.03 8.83
C ALA A 19 17.04 17.95 7.65
N CYS A 20 15.75 18.18 7.94
CA CYS A 20 14.70 18.21 6.94
C CYS A 20 14.83 19.47 6.07
N PRO A 21 15.02 19.36 4.74
CA PRO A 21 15.12 20.54 3.87
C PRO A 21 13.78 21.28 3.73
N GLY A 22 12.67 20.68 4.14
CA GLY A 22 11.34 21.30 4.09
C GLY A 22 11.03 22.21 5.28
N CYS A 23 11.36 21.78 6.50
CA CYS A 23 11.00 22.50 7.72
C CYS A 23 12.19 22.87 8.61
N GLY A 24 13.41 22.49 8.24
CA GLY A 24 14.63 22.80 8.98
C GLY A 24 14.84 21.99 10.27
N SER A 25 13.92 21.08 10.61
CA SER A 25 14.03 20.25 11.82
C SER A 25 15.17 19.24 11.69
N GLU A 26 15.93 19.07 12.76
CA GLU A 26 16.94 18.00 12.88
C GLU A 26 16.27 16.62 12.72
N LEU A 27 16.92 15.70 12.03
CA LEU A 27 16.42 14.35 11.78
C LEU A 27 17.08 13.37 12.75
N ILE A 28 16.26 12.80 13.65
CA ILE A 28 16.66 11.80 14.63
C ILE A 28 16.12 10.46 14.15
N LEU A 29 17.01 9.59 13.67
CA LEU A 29 16.66 8.33 13.01
C LEU A 29 16.43 7.16 13.99
N ALA A 30 16.93 7.25 15.22
CA ALA A 30 16.90 6.18 16.21
C ALA A 30 16.77 6.70 17.64
N GLY A 31 16.42 5.79 18.56
CA GLY A 31 16.20 6.10 19.98
C GLY A 31 14.78 6.63 20.27
N ASP A 32 14.54 6.97 21.53
CA ASP A 32 13.22 7.41 22.00
C ASP A 32 12.79 8.77 21.43
N SER A 33 13.77 9.59 21.03
CA SER A 33 13.58 10.89 20.40
C SER A 33 13.44 10.80 18.86
N LYS A 34 13.32 9.59 18.30
CA LYS A 34 13.14 9.39 16.86
C LYS A 34 11.96 10.20 16.34
N ASN A 35 12.20 11.00 15.30
CA ASN A 35 11.22 11.93 14.72
C ASN A 35 10.98 11.72 13.22
N VAL A 36 11.24 10.49 12.75
CA VAL A 36 11.03 10.08 11.37
C VAL A 36 10.17 8.82 11.29
N ILE A 37 9.41 8.71 10.20
CA ILE A 37 8.66 7.50 9.84
C ILE A 37 9.46 6.78 8.76
N ASP A 38 10.07 5.67 9.13
CA ASP A 38 10.90 4.80 8.28
C ASP A 38 10.17 3.51 7.87
N ARG A 39 8.99 3.27 8.43
CA ARG A 39 8.14 2.11 8.15
C ARG A 39 6.68 2.51 8.08
N LEU A 40 5.97 1.92 7.13
CA LEU A 40 4.53 2.02 7.08
C LEU A 40 3.93 1.13 8.18
N GLN A 41 3.09 1.70 9.03
CA GLN A 41 2.34 0.97 10.06
C GLN A 41 0.84 1.08 9.76
N PRO A 42 0.29 0.15 8.95
CA PRO A 42 -1.09 0.23 8.50
C PRO A 42 -2.08 0.26 9.66
N ASN A 43 -3.06 1.16 9.58
CA ASN A 43 -4.17 1.25 10.53
C ASN A 43 -5.55 1.16 9.84
N CYS A 44 -5.57 1.06 8.51
CA CYS A 44 -6.78 0.77 7.75
C CYS A 44 -6.49 -0.13 6.54
N LEU A 45 -7.57 -0.66 5.96
CA LEU A 45 -7.58 -1.24 4.63
C LEU A 45 -8.35 -0.32 3.68
N ILE A 46 -7.91 -0.20 2.43
CA ILE A 46 -8.62 0.57 1.41
C ILE A 46 -8.99 -0.29 0.22
N HIS A 47 -10.13 0.02 -0.38
CA HIS A 47 -10.60 -0.55 -1.64
C HIS A 47 -10.67 0.56 -2.70
N ARG A 48 -9.59 0.77 -3.46
CA ARG A 48 -9.50 1.91 -4.38
C ARG A 48 -9.99 1.63 -5.80
N TYR A 49 -9.95 0.38 -6.24
CA TYR A 49 -10.22 0.01 -7.63
C TYR A 49 -11.59 -0.63 -7.78
N GLU A 50 -12.48 0.04 -8.52
CA GLU A 50 -13.76 -0.54 -8.91
C GLU A 50 -13.57 -1.81 -9.73
N GLY A 51 -14.38 -2.84 -9.45
CA GLY A 51 -14.28 -4.15 -10.11
C GLY A 51 -13.07 -5.00 -9.72
N SER A 52 -12.19 -4.51 -8.84
CA SER A 52 -11.12 -5.31 -8.25
C SER A 52 -11.52 -5.81 -6.86
N ASP A 53 -11.03 -6.97 -6.45
CA ASP A 53 -11.08 -7.45 -5.07
C ASP A 53 -9.82 -7.08 -4.28
N LEU A 54 -9.14 -5.98 -4.66
CA LEU A 54 -7.87 -5.58 -4.03
C LEU A 54 -8.13 -4.74 -2.79
N LEU A 55 -7.73 -5.31 -1.65
CA LEU A 55 -7.60 -4.60 -0.39
C LEU A 55 -6.14 -4.26 -0.15
N GLU A 56 -5.89 -2.99 0.13
CA GLU A 56 -4.53 -2.50 0.36
C GLU A 56 -4.40 -1.98 1.78
N PRO A 57 -3.34 -2.38 2.51
CA PRO A 57 -3.03 -1.80 3.80
C PRO A 57 -2.59 -0.33 3.63
N ALA A 58 -3.11 0.55 4.47
CA ALA A 58 -2.81 1.97 4.42
C ALA A 58 -2.79 2.61 5.81
N VAL A 59 -2.26 3.83 5.88
CA VAL A 59 -2.26 4.69 7.06
C VAL A 59 -3.18 5.87 6.81
N ILE A 60 -4.18 6.07 7.67
CA ILE A 60 -5.00 7.29 7.69
C ILE A 60 -4.15 8.45 8.21
N LEU A 61 -3.98 9.47 7.38
CA LEU A 61 -3.26 10.70 7.73
C LEU A 61 -4.21 11.83 8.12
N LYS A 62 -5.38 11.90 7.48
CA LYS A 62 -6.41 12.89 7.80
C LYS A 62 -7.79 12.39 7.41
N GLU A 63 -8.77 12.63 8.27
CA GLU A 63 -10.17 12.38 7.97
C GLU A 63 -10.93 13.67 7.68
N THR A 64 -11.87 13.60 6.74
CA THR A 64 -12.83 14.66 6.45
C THR A 64 -14.25 14.09 6.55
N LYS A 65 -15.28 14.91 6.28
CA LYS A 65 -16.67 14.46 6.35
C LYS A 65 -16.98 13.29 5.40
N LEU A 66 -16.43 13.30 4.19
CA LEU A 66 -16.75 12.32 3.14
C LEU A 66 -15.57 11.44 2.73
N ASN A 67 -14.34 11.88 2.96
CA ASN A 67 -13.12 11.23 2.47
C ASN A 67 -12.06 11.08 3.56
N CYS A 68 -11.13 10.15 3.35
CA CYS A 68 -9.88 10.04 4.07
C CYS A 68 -8.70 10.35 3.13
N LYS A 69 -7.67 11.00 3.69
CA LYS A 69 -6.35 11.11 3.10
C LYS A 69 -5.50 9.99 3.69
N VAL A 70 -4.99 9.11 2.84
CA VAL A 70 -4.28 7.90 3.25
C VAL A 70 -2.93 7.78 2.53
N ALA A 71 -2.01 7.05 3.14
CA ALA A 71 -0.74 6.64 2.52
C ALA A 71 -0.61 5.12 2.53
N THR A 72 -0.36 4.54 1.36
CA THR A 72 -0.03 3.11 1.16
C THR A 72 1.48 2.88 1.09
N LYS A 73 2.27 3.96 0.99
CA LYS A 73 3.74 3.97 0.92
C LYS A 73 4.29 5.24 1.57
N LEU A 74 5.55 5.23 2.00
CA LEU A 74 6.20 6.39 2.61
C LEU A 74 6.16 7.65 1.73
N LYS A 75 6.39 7.50 0.42
CA LYS A 75 6.30 8.62 -0.55
C LYS A 75 4.96 9.33 -0.58
N GLU A 76 3.88 8.63 -0.23
CA GLU A 76 2.51 9.18 -0.27
C GLU A 76 2.20 10.04 0.96
N TYR A 77 3.06 10.12 1.97
CA TYR A 77 2.89 11.06 3.09
C TYR A 77 2.90 12.52 2.60
N ALA A 78 3.77 12.85 1.64
CA ALA A 78 3.84 14.18 1.05
C ALA A 78 2.64 14.48 0.13
N LYS A 79 2.10 13.46 -0.53
CA LYS A 79 0.95 13.56 -1.46
C LYS A 79 -0.04 12.42 -1.21
N PRO A 80 -0.89 12.54 -0.17
CA PRO A 80 -1.77 11.45 0.23
C PRO A 80 -2.84 11.15 -0.81
N VAL A 81 -3.18 9.86 -0.93
CA VAL A 81 -4.30 9.41 -1.76
C VAL A 81 -5.61 9.77 -1.08
N THR A 82 -6.58 10.22 -1.87
CA THR A 82 -7.93 10.56 -1.35
C THR A 82 -8.88 9.42 -1.63
N ILE A 83 -9.46 8.84 -0.59
CA ILE A 83 -10.37 7.70 -0.69
C ILE A 83 -11.69 8.05 -0.01
N PRO A 84 -12.85 7.77 -0.62
CA PRO A 84 -14.15 7.88 0.03
C PRO A 84 -14.21 7.07 1.32
N LYS A 85 -14.79 7.63 2.39
CA LYS A 85 -14.89 6.92 3.69
C LYS A 85 -15.56 5.55 3.60
N ALA A 86 -16.56 5.42 2.71
CA ALA A 86 -17.24 4.15 2.44
C ALA A 86 -16.34 3.03 1.90
N LYS A 87 -15.12 3.37 1.45
CA LYS A 87 -14.11 2.45 0.90
C LYS A 87 -12.91 2.27 1.82
N VAL A 88 -13.00 2.76 3.05
CA VAL A 88 -11.98 2.60 4.09
C VAL A 88 -12.55 1.68 5.16
N TYR A 89 -11.79 0.64 5.49
CA TYR A 89 -12.17 -0.39 6.46
C TYR A 89 -11.15 -0.44 7.60
N ALA A 90 -11.57 -0.96 8.74
CA ALA A 90 -10.67 -1.22 9.85
C ALA A 90 -9.55 -2.18 9.43
N PHE A 91 -8.35 -1.97 9.95
CA PHE A 91 -7.24 -2.88 9.67
C PHE A 91 -7.43 -4.22 10.37
N ASP A 92 -7.46 -5.29 9.57
CA ASP A 92 -7.47 -6.67 10.04
C ASP A 92 -6.51 -7.50 9.20
N GLN A 93 -5.37 -7.86 9.81
CA GLN A 93 -4.32 -8.64 9.16
C GLN A 93 -4.79 -10.04 8.75
N LYS A 94 -5.69 -10.66 9.52
CA LYS A 94 -6.20 -12.01 9.24
C LYS A 94 -7.10 -11.99 8.02
N ILE A 95 -8.01 -11.02 7.95
CA ILE A 95 -8.89 -10.84 6.78
C ILE A 95 -8.08 -10.50 5.53
N LEU A 96 -7.12 -9.57 5.65
CA LEU A 96 -6.23 -9.21 4.54
C LEU A 96 -5.49 -10.44 4.00
N GLY A 97 -4.88 -11.23 4.89
CA GLY A 97 -4.17 -12.45 4.51
C GLY A 97 -5.07 -13.50 3.85
N THR A 98 -6.29 -13.67 4.37
CA THR A 98 -7.29 -14.60 3.80
C THR A 98 -7.66 -14.20 2.37
N ILE A 99 -7.95 -12.93 2.14
CA ILE A 99 -8.32 -12.41 0.82
C ILE A 99 -7.15 -12.52 -0.16
N GLN A 100 -5.92 -12.26 0.29
CA GLN A 100 -4.72 -12.45 -0.54
C GLN A 100 -4.50 -13.92 -0.92
N ALA A 101 -4.71 -14.85 0.00
CA ALA A 101 -4.62 -16.29 -0.29
C ALA A 101 -5.64 -16.72 -1.36
N LEU A 102 -6.91 -16.34 -1.19
CA LEU A 102 -7.97 -16.65 -2.16
C LEU A 102 -7.69 -16.06 -3.56
N ARG A 103 -7.13 -14.85 -3.61
CA ARG A 103 -6.71 -14.24 -4.88
C ARG A 103 -5.62 -15.04 -5.57
N ASN A 104 -4.61 -15.48 -4.81
CA ASN A 104 -3.51 -16.28 -5.34
C ASN A 104 -4.02 -17.64 -5.85
N GLU A 105 -4.91 -18.29 -5.11
CA GLU A 105 -5.56 -19.54 -5.52
C GLU A 105 -6.38 -19.37 -6.81
N ARG A 106 -7.16 -18.28 -6.90
CA ARG A 106 -7.91 -17.94 -8.12
C ARG A 106 -6.98 -17.74 -9.31
N SER A 107 -5.92 -16.95 -9.15
CA SER A 107 -4.95 -16.70 -10.22
C SER A 107 -4.25 -17.98 -10.69
N ALA A 108 -3.82 -18.84 -9.76
CA ALA A 108 -3.21 -20.13 -10.09
C ALA A 108 -4.20 -21.05 -10.82
N THR A 109 -5.46 -21.07 -10.38
CA THR A 109 -6.52 -21.88 -10.99
C THR A 109 -6.83 -21.44 -12.41
N ILE A 110 -7.00 -20.12 -12.63
CA ILE A 110 -7.24 -19.56 -13.97
C ILE A 110 -6.05 -19.89 -14.89
N HIS A 111 -4.82 -19.67 -14.43
CA HIS A 111 -3.63 -19.96 -15.21
C HIS A 111 -3.55 -21.44 -15.64
N ARG A 112 -3.88 -22.36 -14.73
CA ARG A 112 -3.96 -23.79 -15.04
C ARG A 112 -5.02 -24.08 -16.11
N TYR A 113 -6.19 -23.46 -16.03
CA TYR A 113 -7.21 -23.63 -17.07
C TYR A 113 -6.75 -23.07 -18.42
N ASP A 114 -6.10 -21.91 -18.45
CA ASP A 114 -5.55 -21.32 -19.67
C ASP A 114 -4.53 -22.27 -20.33
N GLN A 115 -3.65 -22.89 -19.54
CA GLN A 115 -2.68 -23.88 -20.04
C GLN A 115 -3.36 -25.12 -20.64
N LEU A 116 -4.38 -25.66 -19.97
CA LEU A 116 -5.13 -26.82 -20.46
C LEU A 116 -5.84 -26.50 -21.77
N ILE A 117 -6.54 -25.37 -21.82
CA ILE A 117 -7.21 -24.88 -23.04
C ILE A 117 -6.19 -24.72 -24.17
N GLN A 118 -5.06 -24.08 -23.91
CA GLN A 118 -4.00 -23.89 -24.89
C GLN A 118 -3.45 -25.22 -25.42
N THR A 119 -3.27 -26.21 -24.55
CA THR A 119 -2.83 -27.55 -24.94
C THR A 119 -3.82 -28.20 -25.90
N HIS A 120 -5.12 -28.10 -25.61
CA HIS A 120 -6.17 -28.60 -26.51
C HIS A 120 -6.15 -27.88 -27.87
N TRP A 121 -5.97 -26.55 -27.90
CA TRP A 121 -5.84 -25.80 -29.15
C TRP A 121 -4.62 -26.22 -29.98
N GLN A 122 -3.48 -26.49 -29.33
CA GLN A 122 -2.27 -26.96 -30.02
C GLN A 122 -2.51 -28.31 -30.70
N ASN A 123 -3.25 -29.22 -30.07
CA ASN A 123 -3.57 -30.53 -30.63
C ASN A 123 -4.51 -30.46 -31.85
N LEU A 124 -5.23 -29.34 -32.05
CA LEU A 124 -6.08 -29.13 -33.21
C LEU A 124 -5.35 -28.52 -34.41
N LYS A 125 -4.10 -28.06 -34.25
CA LYS A 125 -3.32 -27.52 -35.35
C LYS A 125 -2.87 -28.66 -36.26
N LEU A 126 -3.35 -28.64 -37.51
CA LEU A 126 -2.88 -29.53 -38.57
C LEU A 126 -1.39 -29.29 -38.82
N HIS A 127 -0.63 -30.38 -38.94
CA HIS A 127 0.79 -30.36 -39.31
C HIS A 127 1.00 -29.77 -40.71
#